data_AF-A0A7K1E2K7-F1
#
_entry.id   AF-A0A7K1E2K7-F1
#
_cell.length_a   1.000
_cell.length_b   1.000
_cell.length_c   1.000
_cell.angle_alpha   90.00
_cell.angle_beta   90.00
_cell.angle_gamma   90.00
#
_symmetry.space_group_name_H-M   'P 1'
#
loop_
_entity.id
_entity.type
_entity.pdbx_description
1 polymer ?
#
loop_
_entity_poly.entity_id
_entity_poly.type
_entity_poly.pdbx_seq_one_letter_code
_entity_poly.pdbx_strand_id
1 'polypeptide(L)'
;DLYLAVVHEDDGAFKKVSGIGPKTAKLIIVSLAGKLSALADLDSDGAGIGKPSSVKTASTSSISESVVVALTGLGWNERSASDAVRSVLARDSGASAATVLREALLSLGSAPSGKVSREQ
;
A
#
# COMPACT_ATOMS: atom_id res chain seq x y z
N ASP A 1 -11.38 20.65 -9.43
CA ASP A 1 -12.65 21.05 -8.79
C ASP A 1 -13.11 20.09 -7.69
N LEU A 2 -13.33 18.79 -7.97
CA LEU A 2 -13.84 17.84 -6.96
C LEU A 2 -12.96 17.68 -5.71
N TYR A 3 -11.63 17.82 -5.85
CA TYR A 3 -10.73 17.86 -4.71
C TYR A 3 -11.07 19.01 -3.75
N LEU A 4 -11.21 20.24 -4.28
CA LEU A 4 -11.60 21.39 -3.47
C LEU A 4 -12.99 21.20 -2.86
N ALA A 5 -13.92 20.59 -3.59
CA ALA A 5 -15.25 20.29 -3.06
C ALA A 5 -15.20 19.33 -1.85
N VAL A 6 -14.28 18.37 -1.82
CA VAL A 6 -14.08 17.50 -0.65
C VAL A 6 -13.44 18.28 0.51
N VAL A 7 -12.44 19.12 0.22
CA VAL A 7 -11.73 19.91 1.25
C VAL A 7 -12.64 20.98 1.88
N HIS A 8 -13.53 21.58 1.10
CA HIS A 8 -14.47 22.62 1.56
C HIS A 8 -15.86 22.07 1.92
N GLU A 9 -16.03 20.74 1.96
CA GLU A 9 -17.30 20.08 2.26
C GLU A 9 -18.49 20.51 1.37
N ASP A 10 -18.22 20.82 0.10
CA ASP A 10 -19.23 21.25 -0.87
C ASP A 10 -20.00 20.05 -1.47
N ASP A 11 -21.20 19.79 -0.93
CA ASP A 11 -22.12 18.76 -1.43
C ASP A 11 -22.71 19.06 -2.81
N GLY A 12 -22.63 20.31 -3.27
CA GLY A 12 -23.16 20.76 -4.56
C GLY A 12 -22.46 20.08 -5.74
N ALA A 13 -21.17 19.80 -5.63
CA ALA A 13 -20.40 19.10 -6.65
C ALA A 13 -20.89 17.66 -6.85
N PHE A 14 -21.29 16.97 -5.78
CA PHE A 14 -21.74 15.57 -5.82
C PHE A 14 -23.22 15.44 -6.21
N LYS A 15 -24.07 16.41 -5.83
CA LYS A 15 -25.51 16.42 -6.18
C LYS A 15 -25.78 16.70 -7.65
N LYS A 16 -24.81 17.24 -8.39
CA LYS A 16 -24.89 17.41 -9.85
C LYS A 16 -24.92 16.08 -10.61
N VAL A 17 -24.53 14.97 -9.96
CA VAL A 17 -24.59 13.63 -10.54
C VAL A 17 -25.99 13.04 -10.33
N SER A 18 -26.60 12.57 -11.43
CA SER A 18 -27.92 11.91 -11.37
C SER A 18 -27.89 10.72 -10.41
N GLY A 19 -28.81 10.71 -9.44
CA GLY A 19 -28.92 9.64 -8.43
C GLY A 19 -28.16 9.86 -7.12
N ILE A 20 -27.36 10.93 -6.97
CA ILE A 20 -26.67 11.24 -5.70
C ILE A 20 -27.49 12.24 -4.89
N GLY A 21 -28.15 11.73 -3.85
CA GLY A 21 -28.87 12.55 -2.87
C GLY A 21 -27.97 13.23 -1.83
N PRO A 22 -28.50 14.18 -1.04
CA PRO A 22 -27.72 14.97 -0.07
C PRO A 22 -27.08 14.12 1.03
N LYS A 23 -27.69 12.99 1.41
CA LYS A 23 -27.11 12.05 2.39
C LYS A 23 -25.89 11.32 1.82
N THR A 24 -26.02 10.80 0.60
CA THR A 24 -24.94 10.10 -0.09
C THR A 24 -23.80 11.06 -0.40
N ALA A 25 -24.09 12.29 -0.82
CA ALA A 25 -23.08 13.34 -1.05
C ALA A 25 -22.22 13.57 0.20
N LYS A 26 -22.83 13.76 1.38
CA LYS A 26 -22.09 13.93 2.63
C LYS A 26 -21.25 12.71 3.01
N LEU A 27 -21.76 11.49 2.81
CA LEU A 27 -20.98 10.28 3.06
C LEU A 27 -19.76 10.16 2.15
N ILE A 28 -19.91 10.52 0.88
CA ILE A 28 -18.80 10.55 -0.08
C ILE A 28 -17.73 11.55 0.36
N ILE A 29 -18.14 12.77 0.75
CA ILE A 29 -17.22 13.81 1.23
C ILE A 29 -16.43 13.31 2.45
N VAL A 30 -17.09 12.79 3.49
CA VAL A 30 -16.42 12.30 4.70
C VAL A 30 -15.47 11.13 4.38
N SER A 31 -15.92 10.18 3.56
CA SER A 31 -15.09 9.03 3.16
C SER A 31 -13.86 9.47 2.36
N LEU A 32 -14.02 10.42 1.44
CA LEU A 32 -12.90 10.95 0.65
C LEU A 32 -11.98 11.81 1.50
N ALA A 33 -12.49 12.66 2.39
CA ALA A 33 -11.69 13.49 3.28
C ALA A 33 -10.76 12.63 4.16
N GLY A 34 -11.26 11.52 4.71
CA GLY A 34 -10.44 10.58 5.48
C GLY A 34 -9.33 9.92 4.64
N LYS A 35 -9.64 9.50 3.41
CA LYS A 35 -8.65 8.92 2.48
C LYS A 35 -7.64 9.94 1.96
N LEU A 36 -8.08 11.18 1.76
CA LEU A 36 -7.26 12.26 1.25
C LEU A 36 -6.30 12.78 2.31
N SER A 37 -6.73 12.82 3.59
CA SER A 37 -5.82 13.03 4.72
C SER A 37 -4.73 11.97 4.74
N ALA A 38 -5.10 10.68 4.66
CA ALA A 38 -4.13 9.60 4.62
C ALA A 38 -3.15 9.73 3.43
N LEU A 39 -3.62 10.16 2.26
CA LEU A 39 -2.78 10.43 1.08
C LEU A 39 -1.86 11.66 1.26
N ALA A 40 -2.30 12.69 1.99
CA ALA A 40 -1.48 13.85 2.30
C ALA A 40 -0.38 13.51 3.33
N ASP A 41 -0.67 12.65 4.31
CA ASP A 41 0.32 12.07 5.21
C ASP A 41 1.34 11.20 4.43
N LEU A 42 0.89 10.48 3.40
CA LEU A 42 1.75 9.70 2.48
C LEU A 42 2.59 10.57 1.52
N ASP A 43 2.32 11.87 1.38
CA ASP A 43 3.16 12.78 0.58
C ASP A 43 4.32 13.35 1.44
N SER A 44 4.16 13.34 2.77
CA SER A 44 5.25 13.64 3.72
C SER A 44 6.12 12.42 4.03
N ASP A 45 5.59 11.21 3.83
CA ASP A 45 6.32 9.93 3.88
C ASP A 45 6.01 9.13 2.60
N GLY A 46 6.81 9.37 1.56
CA GLY A 46 6.55 8.97 0.16
C GLY A 46 6.32 7.47 -0.09
N ALA A 47 5.12 6.98 0.21
CA ALA A 47 4.62 5.66 -0.16
C ALA A 47 3.47 5.78 -1.16
N GLY A 48 3.77 6.39 -2.31
CA GLY A 48 2.96 6.28 -3.51
C GLY A 48 3.17 4.93 -4.19
N ILE A 49 2.07 4.20 -4.41
CA ILE A 49 2.04 2.94 -5.16
C ILE A 49 2.64 3.18 -6.55
N GLY A 50 3.82 2.61 -6.81
CA GLY A 50 4.32 2.41 -8.18
C GLY A 50 5.48 3.27 -8.66
N LYS A 51 6.38 3.75 -7.79
CA LYS A 51 7.67 4.29 -8.28
C LYS A 51 8.85 3.86 -7.40
N PRO A 52 9.85 3.14 -7.93
CA PRO A 52 11.11 2.94 -7.23
C PRO A 52 11.89 4.25 -7.27
N SER A 53 11.58 5.18 -6.36
CA SER A 53 12.31 6.44 -6.29
C SER A 53 13.62 6.22 -5.53
N SER A 54 14.68 6.53 -6.26
CA SER A 54 16.08 6.34 -5.94
C SER A 54 16.52 7.01 -4.63
N VAL A 55 17.24 6.24 -3.83
CA VAL A 55 18.36 6.62 -2.93
C VAL A 55 18.11 7.83 -2.02
N LYS A 56 17.48 7.57 -0.88
CA LYS A 56 17.91 8.14 0.40
C LYS A 56 18.35 6.94 1.23
N THR A 57 19.51 6.99 1.87
CA THR A 57 20.09 5.92 2.71
C THR A 57 18.98 5.23 3.52
N ALA A 58 18.43 4.15 2.96
CA ALA A 58 17.30 3.48 3.52
C ALA A 58 17.90 2.65 4.65
N SER A 59 17.58 3.04 5.88
CA SER A 59 17.79 2.17 7.02
C SER A 59 17.28 0.78 6.65
N THR A 60 17.98 -0.28 7.06
CA THR A 60 17.58 -1.65 6.74
C THR A 60 16.12 -1.93 7.12
N SER A 61 15.62 -1.21 8.14
CA SER A 61 14.21 -1.17 8.55
C SER A 61 13.25 -0.66 7.46
N SER A 62 13.59 0.44 6.77
CA SER A 62 12.78 1.01 5.68
C SER A 62 12.74 0.08 4.46
N ILE A 63 13.85 -0.62 4.19
CA ILE A 63 13.90 -1.65 3.14
C ILE A 63 12.98 -2.82 3.51
N SER A 64 13.04 -3.31 4.75
CA SER A 64 12.18 -4.42 5.17
C SER A 64 10.69 -4.07 5.10
N GLU A 65 10.31 -2.86 5.53
CA GLU A 65 8.91 -2.41 5.50
C GLU A 65 8.40 -2.28 4.06
N SER A 66 9.19 -1.67 3.18
CA SER A 66 8.85 -1.54 1.75
C SER A 66 8.67 -2.89 1.06
N VAL A 67 9.54 -3.87 1.36
CA VAL A 67 9.44 -5.22 0.78
C VAL A 67 8.22 -5.96 1.32
N VAL A 68 7.92 -5.83 2.61
CA VAL A 68 6.73 -6.43 3.23
C VAL A 68 5.44 -5.89 2.59
N VAL A 69 5.33 -4.57 2.43
CA VAL A 69 4.18 -3.92 1.76
C VAL A 69 4.05 -4.39 0.30
N ALA A 70 5.17 -4.53 -0.42
CA ALA A 70 5.14 -5.04 -1.78
C ALA A 70 4.63 -6.50 -1.84
N LEU A 71 5.07 -7.36 -0.91
CA LEU A 71 4.64 -8.76 -0.84
C LEU A 71 3.16 -8.90 -0.46
N THR A 72 2.65 -8.07 0.46
CA THR A 72 1.23 -8.09 0.80
C THR A 72 0.36 -7.55 -0.32
N GLY A 73 0.82 -6.52 -1.04
CA GLY A 73 0.18 -6.04 -2.27
C GLY A 73 0.12 -7.08 -3.39
N LEU A 74 1.08 -8.02 -3.43
CA LEU A 74 1.07 -9.18 -4.34
C LEU A 74 0.14 -10.31 -3.88
N GLY A 75 -0.47 -10.21 -2.70
CA GLY A 75 -1.43 -11.19 -2.17
C GLY A 75 -0.86 -12.18 -1.15
N TRP A 76 0.39 -12.01 -0.70
CA TRP A 76 0.92 -12.80 0.42
C TRP A 76 0.39 -12.25 1.75
N ASN A 77 0.27 -13.11 2.76
CA ASN A 77 -0.10 -12.63 4.10
C ASN A 77 1.09 -11.93 4.79
N GLU A 78 0.79 -10.90 5.58
CA GLU A 78 1.75 -10.05 6.31
C GLU A 78 2.75 -10.86 7.17
N ARG A 79 2.27 -11.91 7.83
CA ARG A 79 3.11 -12.77 8.70
C ARG A 79 4.14 -13.57 7.89
N SER A 80 3.75 -14.12 6.74
CA SER A 80 4.65 -14.85 5.85
C SER A 80 5.63 -13.90 5.15
N ALA A 81 5.18 -12.71 4.76
CA ALA A 81 6.02 -11.69 4.15
C ALA A 81 7.13 -11.21 5.11
N SER A 82 6.76 -10.85 6.34
CA SER A 82 7.70 -10.39 7.37
C SER A 82 8.71 -11.46 7.78
N ASP A 83 8.28 -12.73 7.91
CA ASP A 83 9.17 -13.85 8.23
C ASP A 83 10.22 -14.10 7.13
N ALA A 84 9.79 -14.09 5.87
CA ALA A 84 10.68 -14.25 4.72
C ALA A 84 11.71 -13.13 4.64
N VAL A 85 11.28 -11.87 4.80
CA VAL A 85 12.19 -10.71 4.79
C VAL A 85 13.19 -10.78 5.93
N ARG A 86 12.75 -11.14 7.14
CA ARG A 86 13.63 -11.31 8.30
C ARG A 86 14.68 -12.40 8.08
N SER A 87 14.29 -13.53 7.47
CA SER A 87 15.20 -14.63 7.13
C SER A 87 16.28 -14.19 6.14
N VAL A 88 15.92 -13.37 5.14
CA VAL A 88 16.87 -12.83 4.16
C VAL A 88 17.80 -11.79 4.79
N LEU A 89 17.26 -10.84 5.57
CA LEU A 89 18.06 -9.80 6.25
C LEU A 89 19.03 -10.36 7.28
N ALA A 90 18.69 -11.50 7.91
CA ALA A 90 19.57 -12.20 8.83
C ALA A 90 20.77 -12.86 8.13
N ARG A 91 20.64 -13.19 6.83
CA ARG A 91 21.72 -13.74 6.01
C ARG A 91 22.55 -12.65 5.36
N ASP A 92 21.88 -11.60 4.88
CA ASP A 92 22.53 -10.45 4.25
C ASP A 92 21.82 -9.15 4.64
N SER A 93 22.39 -8.43 5.61
CA SER A 93 21.83 -7.19 6.15
C SER A 93 22.16 -5.94 5.31
N GLY A 94 22.94 -6.10 4.22
CA GLY A 94 23.36 -5.01 3.33
C GLY A 94 22.71 -5.05 1.95
N ALA A 95 21.89 -6.05 1.68
CA ALA A 95 21.27 -6.28 0.39
C ALA A 95 20.32 -5.14 0.00
N SER A 96 20.35 -4.79 -1.29
CA SER A 96 19.40 -3.83 -1.87
C SER A 96 17.96 -4.34 -1.77
N ALA A 97 16.99 -3.42 -1.74
CA ALA A 97 15.56 -3.77 -1.69
C ALA A 97 15.14 -4.76 -2.80
N ALA A 98 15.68 -4.59 -4.02
CA ALA A 98 15.42 -5.49 -5.14
C ALA A 98 15.98 -6.91 -4.91
N THR A 99 17.14 -7.03 -4.26
CA THR A 99 17.75 -8.31 -3.90
C THR A 99 16.94 -9.00 -2.80
N VAL A 100 16.59 -8.26 -1.74
CA VAL A 100 15.79 -8.78 -0.62
C VAL A 100 14.43 -9.28 -1.10
N LEU A 101 13.76 -8.52 -1.97
CA LEU A 101 12.47 -8.91 -2.55
C LEU A 101 12.58 -10.19 -3.38
N ARG A 102 13.61 -10.32 -4.23
CA ARG A 102 13.82 -11.53 -5.04
C ARG A 102 14.05 -12.75 -4.16
N GLU A 103 14.97 -12.67 -3.20
CA GLU A 103 15.26 -13.78 -2.28
C GLU A 103 14.03 -14.15 -1.43
N ALA A 104 13.27 -13.16 -0.95
CA ALA A 104 12.03 -13.41 -0.21
C ALA A 104 10.99 -14.12 -1.08
N LEU A 105 10.82 -13.71 -2.34
CA LEU A 105 9.95 -14.37 -3.31
C LEU A 105 10.43 -15.79 -3.66
N LEU A 106 11.74 -16.04 -3.73
CA LEU A 106 12.28 -17.39 -3.92
C LEU A 106 11.97 -18.28 -2.70
N SER A 107 12.15 -17.76 -1.49
CA SER A 107 11.83 -18.46 -0.23
C SER A 107 10.34 -18.78 -0.13
N LEU A 108 9.48 -17.82 -0.48
CA LEU A 108 8.03 -17.99 -0.46
C LEU A 108 7.52 -18.83 -1.64
N GLY A 109 8.12 -18.74 -2.82
CA GLY A 109 7.76 -19.53 -4.00
C GLY A 109 8.20 -21.00 -3.92
N SER A 110 9.26 -21.29 -3.17
CA SER A 110 9.69 -22.65 -2.85
C SER A 110 8.79 -23.33 -1.81
N ALA A 111 8.09 -22.54 -0.98
CA ALA A 111 7.07 -23.01 -0.06
C ALA A 111 5.67 -22.77 -0.68
N PRO A 112 5.09 -23.70 -1.46
CA PRO A 112 3.81 -23.49 -2.15
C PRO A 112 2.68 -23.22 -1.13
N SER A 113 2.49 -21.95 -0.79
CA SER A 113 1.30 -21.42 -0.13
C SER A 113 0.45 -20.66 -1.15
N GLY A 114 0.39 -21.19 -2.37
CA GLY A 114 -0.80 -21.10 -3.18
C GLY A 114 -1.87 -21.98 -2.54
N LYS A 115 -2.57 -21.45 -1.53
CA LYS A 115 -3.94 -21.91 -1.25
C LYS A 115 -4.75 -21.50 -2.47
N VAL A 116 -4.70 -22.34 -3.50
CA VAL A 116 -5.72 -22.40 -4.53
C VAL A 116 -6.97 -22.84 -3.77
N SER A 117 -7.73 -21.87 -3.26
CA SER A 117 -9.14 -22.05 -2.98
C SER A 117 -9.81 -22.32 -4.33
N ARG A 118 -9.67 -23.54 -4.82
CA ARG A 118 -10.57 -24.10 -5.82
C ARG A 118 -11.79 -24.55 -5.05
N GLU A 119 -12.64 -23.58 -4.77
CA GLU A 119 -13.96 -23.80 -4.20
C GLU A 119 -14.86 -24.34 -5.32
N GLN A 120 -15.32 -25.58 -5.09
CA GLN A 120 -16.46 -26.31 -5.69
C GLN A 120 -16.44 -26.57 -7.20
#